data_AF-A0A1Y4JH69-F1
#
_entry.id   AF-A0A1Y4JH69-F1
#
_cell.length_a   1.000
_cell.length_b   1.000
_cell.length_c   1.000
_cell.angle_alpha   90.00
_cell.angle_beta   90.00
_cell.angle_gamma   90.00
#
_symmetry.space_group_name_H-M   'P 1'
#
loop_
_entity.id
_entity.type
_entity.pdbx_description
1 polymer ?
#
loop_
_entity_poly.entity_id
_entity_poly.type
_entity_poly.pdbx_seq_one_letter_code
_entity_poly.pdbx_strand_id
1 'polypeptide(L)'
;MTSKENEVWIPVPGFSAYEVSSDGRARSLKRGKCVLKKLKGKSHIGNYRSDCGTRFYSSWVRMYYCALHGINPLDLKGKDVFISMEHGEFKVEGKEKRIQTLQGIRAYRLSPLDMEEVSQRYEFCKEVCDAILEYYETGNGGRIERMIHSIKEEVKWYMYNTLRVYNPEMREEVFSQSVEQFFKTLQERKRTIYGLRPFFYKSARYIMTNMRKRKRKEISIKDEFLEYWDFHASF
;
A
#
# COMPACT_ATOMS: atom_id res chain seq x y z
N MET A 1 12.23 -33.75 -6.26
CA MET A 1 13.10 -33.83 -5.08
C MET A 1 14.36 -33.03 -5.37
N THR A 2 14.39 -31.76 -4.97
CA THR A 2 15.59 -30.93 -4.97
C THR A 2 16.07 -30.81 -3.53
N SER A 3 17.37 -31.00 -3.36
CA SER A 3 18.11 -31.15 -2.11
C SER A 3 17.86 -30.00 -1.13
N LYS A 4 17.51 -30.35 0.11
CA LYS A 4 17.64 -29.51 1.31
C LYS A 4 19.13 -29.30 1.59
N GLU A 5 19.78 -28.43 0.84
CA GLU A 5 21.10 -27.93 1.25
C GLU A 5 20.94 -27.13 2.54
N ASN A 6 21.79 -27.45 3.52
CA ASN A 6 21.75 -27.05 4.93
C ASN A 6 21.18 -25.66 5.18
N GLU A 7 19.95 -25.60 5.70
CA GLU A 7 19.35 -24.35 6.15
C GLU A 7 20.12 -23.82 7.37
N VAL A 8 20.98 -22.83 7.15
CA VAL A 8 21.79 -22.21 8.21
C VAL A 8 20.88 -21.29 9.03
N TRP A 9 20.71 -21.65 10.30
CA TRP A 9 20.01 -20.84 11.30
C TRP A 9 21.02 -20.03 12.10
N ILE A 10 20.84 -18.72 12.14
CA ILE A 10 21.77 -17.80 12.78
C ILE A 10 21.11 -17.20 14.03
N PRO A 11 21.76 -17.29 15.21
CA PRO A 11 21.25 -16.67 16.43
C PRO A 11 21.27 -15.15 16.33
N VAL A 12 20.27 -14.51 16.94
CA VAL A 12 20.16 -13.05 16.94
C VAL A 12 20.72 -12.48 18.27
N PRO A 13 21.74 -11.61 18.24
CA PRO A 13 22.29 -10.99 19.45
C PRO A 13 21.24 -10.22 20.26
N GLY A 14 21.20 -10.44 21.58
CA GLY A 14 20.20 -9.83 22.48
C GLY A 14 18.78 -10.43 22.39
N PHE A 15 18.61 -11.45 21.54
CA PHE A 15 17.37 -12.20 21.32
C PHE A 15 17.68 -13.69 21.27
N SER A 16 18.37 -14.21 22.30
CA SER A 16 18.87 -15.60 22.39
C SER A 16 17.82 -16.69 22.10
N ALA A 17 16.56 -16.40 22.35
CA ALA A 17 15.45 -17.31 22.07
C ALA A 17 15.03 -17.36 20.59
N TYR A 18 15.72 -16.68 19.68
CA TYR A 18 15.34 -16.54 18.28
C TYR A 18 16.51 -16.76 17.33
N GLU A 19 16.20 -17.40 16.21
CA GLU A 19 17.13 -17.59 15.10
C GLU A 19 16.44 -17.21 13.79
N VAL A 20 17.27 -16.85 12.80
CA VAL A 20 16.86 -16.42 11.47
C VAL A 20 17.68 -17.14 10.42
N SER A 21 17.04 -17.48 9.30
CA SER A 21 17.65 -18.13 8.15
C SER A 21 17.74 -17.15 6.98
N SER A 22 18.55 -17.48 5.97
CA SER A 22 18.73 -16.69 4.74
C SER A 22 17.49 -16.62 3.85
N ASP A 23 16.53 -17.52 4.04
CA ASP A 23 15.38 -17.70 3.15
C ASP A 23 14.10 -16.97 3.60
N GLY A 24 14.23 -15.96 4.44
CA GLY A 24 13.08 -15.17 4.88
C GLY A 24 12.38 -15.72 6.12
N ARG A 25 12.91 -16.76 6.78
CA ARG A 25 12.29 -17.39 7.95
C ARG A 25 12.94 -16.97 9.26
N ALA A 26 12.14 -17.04 10.32
CA ALA A 26 12.56 -16.85 11.70
C ALA A 26 11.90 -17.92 12.56
N ARG A 27 12.62 -18.41 13.57
CA ARG A 27 12.09 -19.37 14.55
C ARG A 27 12.33 -18.89 15.97
N SER A 28 11.49 -19.38 16.87
CA SER A 28 11.61 -19.23 18.32
C SER A 28 12.06 -20.57 18.89
N LEU A 29 13.02 -20.54 19.81
CA LEU A 29 13.54 -21.70 20.56
C LEU A 29 13.05 -21.74 22.02
N LYS A 30 12.08 -20.89 22.37
CA LYS A 30 11.57 -20.79 23.74
C LYS A 30 11.10 -22.14 24.27
N ARG A 31 11.49 -22.42 25.52
CA ARG A 31 11.08 -23.62 26.28
C ARG A 31 11.43 -24.93 25.54
N GLY A 32 12.57 -24.96 24.85
CA GLY A 32 13.04 -26.13 24.11
C GLY A 32 12.20 -26.47 22.87
N LYS A 33 11.24 -25.62 22.47
CA LYS A 33 10.40 -25.84 21.29
C LYS A 33 10.86 -24.95 20.16
N CYS A 34 11.14 -25.56 19.01
CA CYS A 34 11.39 -24.88 17.76
C CYS A 34 10.05 -24.54 17.08
N VAL A 35 9.68 -23.26 17.05
CA VAL A 35 8.42 -22.78 16.46
C VAL A 35 8.71 -21.70 15.43
N LEU A 36 8.30 -21.93 14.17
CA LEU A 36 8.38 -20.93 13.12
C LEU A 36 7.51 -19.70 13.46
N LYS A 37 8.08 -18.52 13.25
CA LYS A 37 7.40 -17.26 13.50
C LYS A 37 6.49 -16.93 12.33
N LYS A 38 5.22 -16.62 12.63
CA LYS A 38 4.30 -16.02 11.67
C LYS A 38 4.71 -14.57 11.37
N LEU A 39 5.34 -14.36 10.22
CA LEU A 39 5.74 -13.05 9.72
C LEU A 39 4.57 -12.45 8.92
N LYS A 40 4.29 -11.16 9.09
CA LYS A 40 3.13 -10.50 8.50
C LYS A 40 3.52 -9.50 7.41
N GLY A 41 2.76 -9.53 6.31
CA GLY A 41 2.84 -8.56 5.22
C GLY A 41 4.12 -8.68 4.36
N LYS A 42 4.22 -7.82 3.34
CA LYS A 42 5.34 -7.80 2.38
C LYS A 42 6.71 -7.56 3.01
N SER A 43 6.76 -6.92 4.17
CA SER A 43 7.99 -6.65 4.91
C SER A 43 8.35 -7.75 5.93
N HIS A 44 7.59 -8.86 5.96
CA HIS A 44 7.83 -10.00 6.83
C HIS A 44 8.06 -9.59 8.30
N ILE A 45 7.15 -8.78 8.85
CA ILE A 45 7.30 -8.24 10.20
C ILE A 45 6.92 -9.30 11.23
N GLY A 46 7.82 -9.55 12.16
CA GLY A 46 7.65 -10.42 13.32
C GLY A 46 7.62 -9.63 14.62
N ASN A 47 7.15 -10.32 15.67
CA ASN A 47 7.23 -9.85 17.05
C ASN A 47 8.24 -10.71 17.81
N TYR A 48 9.22 -10.07 18.43
CA TYR A 48 10.31 -10.69 19.15
C TYR A 48 10.33 -10.18 20.59
N ARG A 49 10.91 -10.95 21.49
CA ARG A 49 11.13 -10.52 22.88
C ARG A 49 12.60 -10.66 23.20
N SER A 50 13.27 -9.56 23.50
CA SER A 50 14.69 -9.59 23.83
C SER A 50 14.94 -10.34 25.14
N ASP A 51 16.21 -10.60 25.41
CA ASP A 51 16.65 -11.28 26.63
C ASP A 51 16.29 -10.48 27.90
N CYS A 52 16.30 -9.14 27.80
CA CYS A 52 15.81 -8.24 28.85
C CYS A 52 14.27 -8.12 28.92
N GLY A 53 13.53 -8.95 28.18
CA GLY A 53 12.07 -8.99 28.22
C GLY A 53 11.34 -7.94 27.38
N THR A 54 12.06 -7.08 26.67
CA THR A 54 11.49 -6.00 25.84
C THR A 54 10.82 -6.57 24.59
N ARG A 55 9.57 -6.16 24.33
CA ARG A 55 8.86 -6.50 23.10
C ARG A 55 9.37 -5.64 21.95
N PHE A 56 9.74 -6.29 20.84
CA PHE A 56 10.33 -5.64 19.68
C PHE A 56 9.65 -6.12 18.40
N TYR A 57 9.13 -5.19 17.60
CA TYR A 57 8.56 -5.48 16.29
C TYR A 57 9.56 -5.11 15.22
N SER A 58 9.93 -6.07 14.37
CA SER A 58 10.97 -5.87 13.37
C SER A 58 10.70 -6.72 12.12
N SER A 59 11.20 -6.27 10.97
CA SER A 59 11.24 -7.10 9.76
C SER A 59 12.24 -8.23 9.94
N TRP A 60 12.00 -9.36 9.25
CA TRP A 60 12.99 -10.43 9.15
C TRP A 60 14.34 -9.92 8.61
N VAL A 61 14.33 -9.09 7.56
CA VAL A 61 15.57 -8.57 6.95
C VAL A 61 16.46 -7.86 7.98
N ARG A 62 15.86 -7.04 8.85
CA ARG A 62 16.60 -6.34 9.90
C ARG A 62 17.16 -7.31 10.93
N MET A 63 16.39 -8.32 11.32
CA MET A 63 16.87 -9.35 12.25
C MET A 63 18.01 -10.18 11.63
N TYR A 64 17.90 -10.52 10.35
CA TYR A 64 18.91 -11.30 9.61
C TYR A 64 20.22 -10.52 9.42
N TYR A 65 20.15 -9.25 9.03
CA TYR A 65 21.32 -8.37 8.98
C TYR A 65 22.02 -8.29 10.34
N CYS A 66 21.25 -8.05 11.41
CA CYS A 66 21.80 -7.95 12.77
C CYS A 66 22.47 -9.27 13.21
N ALA A 67 21.88 -10.41 12.87
CA ALA A 67 22.45 -11.73 13.16
C ALA A 67 23.79 -11.95 12.45
N LEU A 68 23.88 -11.63 11.15
CA LEU A 68 25.11 -11.77 10.37
C LEU A 68 26.24 -10.86 10.85
N HIS A 69 25.91 -9.66 11.33
CA HIS A 69 26.90 -8.66 11.73
C HIS A 69 27.15 -8.60 13.25
N GLY A 70 26.56 -9.50 14.04
CA GLY A 70 26.75 -9.52 15.49
C GLY A 70 26.18 -8.28 16.22
N ILE A 71 25.20 -7.59 15.63
CA ILE A 71 24.61 -6.37 16.17
C ILE A 71 23.34 -6.72 16.95
N ASN A 72 23.13 -6.13 18.13
CA ASN A 72 21.84 -6.25 18.82
C ASN A 72 20.79 -5.35 18.11
N PRO A 73 19.66 -5.91 17.64
CA PRO A 73 18.63 -5.13 16.94
C PRO A 73 18.06 -3.94 17.74
N LEU A 74 18.11 -4.00 19.08
CA LEU A 74 17.68 -2.92 19.96
C LEU A 74 18.63 -1.71 19.90
N ASP A 75 19.91 -1.90 19.63
CA ASP A 75 20.89 -0.81 19.54
C ASP A 75 20.64 0.08 18.33
N LEU A 76 19.96 -0.45 17.32
CA LEU A 76 19.54 0.29 16.14
C LEU A 76 18.16 0.95 16.31
N LYS A 77 17.46 0.72 17.43
CA LYS A 77 16.13 1.28 17.68
C LYS A 77 16.26 2.78 17.89
N GLY A 78 15.52 3.58 17.11
CA GLY A 78 15.54 5.04 17.21
C GLY A 78 16.75 5.73 16.56
N LYS A 79 17.70 4.98 15.99
CA LYS A 79 18.88 5.53 15.29
C LYS A 79 18.64 5.87 13.82
N ASP A 80 17.39 5.90 13.37
CA ASP A 80 17.04 6.29 11.99
C ASP A 80 17.76 5.46 10.90
N VAL A 81 18.10 4.21 11.22
CA VAL A 81 18.70 3.23 10.31
C VAL A 81 17.63 2.30 9.75
N PHE A 82 17.56 2.24 8.42
CA PHE A 82 16.65 1.42 7.65
C PHE A 82 17.44 0.32 6.93
N ILE A 83 16.98 -0.92 7.07
CA ILE A 83 17.62 -2.09 6.47
C ILE A 83 16.58 -2.78 5.60
N SER A 84 16.88 -2.89 4.31
CA SER A 84 16.08 -3.63 3.33
C SER A 84 16.97 -4.58 2.53
N MET A 85 16.34 -5.43 1.72
CA MET A 85 17.03 -6.35 0.83
C MET A 85 16.51 -6.12 -0.59
N GLU A 86 17.42 -5.85 -1.51
CA GLU A 86 17.14 -5.59 -2.94
C GLU A 86 18.06 -6.52 -3.74
N HIS A 87 17.49 -7.33 -4.65
CA HIS A 87 18.25 -8.30 -5.48
C HIS A 87 19.17 -9.27 -4.70
N GLY A 88 18.81 -9.60 -3.45
CA GLY A 88 19.59 -10.51 -2.60
C GLY A 88 20.67 -9.82 -1.76
N GLU A 89 20.89 -8.51 -1.93
CA GLU A 89 21.87 -7.73 -1.18
C GLU A 89 21.21 -6.86 -0.12
N PHE A 90 21.91 -6.65 1.00
CA PHE A 90 21.44 -5.73 2.03
C PHE A 90 21.67 -4.28 1.59
N LYS A 91 20.62 -3.49 1.75
CA LYS A 91 20.67 -2.05 1.61
C LYS A 91 20.44 -1.41 2.97
N VAL A 92 21.44 -0.69 3.45
CA VAL A 92 21.41 0.05 4.71
C VAL A 92 21.37 1.54 4.41
N GLU A 93 20.32 2.21 4.85
CA GLU A 93 20.09 3.62 4.59
C GLU A 93 19.87 4.37 5.91
N GLY A 94 20.55 5.49 6.08
CA GLY A 94 20.15 6.48 7.07
C GLY A 94 18.88 7.20 6.63
N LYS A 95 18.22 7.92 7.54
CA LYS A 95 16.97 8.63 7.27
C LYS A 95 17.01 9.57 6.07
N GLU A 96 18.06 10.35 5.88
CA GLU A 96 18.15 11.27 4.72
C GLU A 96 18.17 10.52 3.39
N LYS A 97 19.06 9.53 3.25
CA LYS A 97 19.08 8.65 2.06
C LYS A 97 17.77 7.89 1.91
N ARG A 98 17.18 7.40 3.00
CA ARG A 98 15.88 6.73 2.94
C ARG A 98 14.78 7.67 2.48
N ILE A 99 14.80 8.93 2.89
CA ILE A 99 13.88 9.97 2.42
C ILE A 99 14.10 10.21 0.93
N GLN A 100 15.35 10.36 0.46
CA GLN A 100 15.67 10.53 -0.96
C GLN A 100 15.26 9.31 -1.80
N THR A 101 15.54 8.08 -1.34
CA THR A 101 15.12 6.84 -1.99
C THR A 101 13.60 6.70 -1.98
N LEU A 102 12.93 7.02 -0.87
CA LEU A 102 11.46 7.03 -0.81
C LEU A 102 10.86 8.15 -1.66
N GLN A 103 11.54 9.28 -1.82
CA GLN A 103 11.16 10.37 -2.74
C GLN A 103 11.32 9.91 -4.19
N GLY A 104 12.40 9.20 -4.53
CA GLY A 104 12.60 8.57 -5.83
C GLY A 104 11.60 7.43 -6.13
N ILE A 105 11.15 6.70 -5.10
CA ILE A 105 10.16 5.62 -5.20
C ILE A 105 8.70 6.13 -5.15
N ARG A 106 8.46 7.37 -4.69
CA ARG A 106 7.10 7.93 -4.54
C ARG A 106 6.87 9.11 -5.47
N ALA A 107 6.25 8.75 -6.59
CA ALA A 107 5.44 9.58 -7.46
C ALA A 107 4.25 10.31 -6.77
N TYR A 108 4.36 10.93 -5.58
CA TYR A 108 3.20 11.67 -5.04
C TYR A 108 3.40 12.94 -4.21
N ARG A 109 4.60 13.36 -3.77
CA ARG A 109 4.76 14.69 -3.16
C ARG A 109 6.18 15.21 -3.37
N LEU A 110 6.31 16.19 -4.26
CA LEU A 110 7.47 17.07 -4.40
C LEU A 110 8.71 16.45 -5.08
N SER A 111 8.55 15.85 -6.26
CA SER A 111 9.56 16.17 -7.28
C SER A 111 9.39 17.66 -7.57
N PRO A 112 10.46 18.47 -7.66
CA PRO A 112 10.36 19.77 -8.30
C PRO A 112 9.73 19.50 -9.66
N LEU A 113 8.47 19.91 -9.83
CA LEU A 113 7.87 19.89 -11.15
C LEU A 113 8.68 20.89 -11.95
N ASP A 114 9.15 20.47 -13.11
CA ASP A 114 9.70 21.43 -14.06
C ASP A 114 8.66 22.53 -14.29
N MET A 115 9.11 23.77 -14.42
CA MET A 115 8.21 24.91 -14.62
C MET A 115 7.33 24.71 -15.85
N GLU A 116 7.85 24.03 -16.87
CA GLU A 116 7.08 23.64 -18.04
C GLU A 116 5.93 22.66 -17.68
N GLU A 117 6.20 21.66 -16.85
CA GLU A 117 5.18 20.72 -16.38
C GLU A 117 4.12 21.40 -15.50
N VAL A 118 4.52 22.38 -14.67
CA VAL A 118 3.59 23.21 -13.90
C VAL A 118 2.69 24.02 -14.83
N SER A 119 3.25 24.68 -15.84
CA SER A 119 2.49 25.45 -16.81
C SER A 119 1.50 24.59 -17.59
N GLN A 120 1.93 23.41 -18.08
CA GLN A 120 1.05 22.48 -18.79
C GLN A 120 -0.11 22.01 -17.90
N ARG A 121 0.15 21.72 -16.61
CA ARG A 121 -0.90 21.35 -15.66
C ARG A 121 -1.86 22.50 -15.36
N TYR A 122 -1.35 23.72 -15.29
CA TYR A 122 -2.17 24.91 -15.08
C TYR A 122 -3.12 25.14 -16.26
N GLU A 123 -2.61 25.12 -17.49
CA GLU A 123 -3.43 25.29 -18.71
C GLU A 123 -4.49 24.19 -18.82
N PHE A 124 -4.12 22.94 -18.55
CA PHE A 124 -5.10 21.85 -18.53
C PHE A 124 -6.22 22.09 -17.49
N CYS A 125 -5.89 22.58 -16.30
CA CYS A 125 -6.91 22.89 -15.29
C CYS A 125 -7.81 24.06 -15.72
N LYS A 126 -7.26 25.06 -16.40
CA LYS A 126 -8.01 26.19 -16.95
C LYS A 126 -9.00 25.72 -18.01
N GLU A 127 -8.55 24.88 -18.96
CA GLU A 127 -9.43 24.29 -19.97
C GLU A 127 -10.56 23.46 -19.36
N VAL A 128 -10.30 22.76 -18.24
CA VAL A 128 -11.33 22.01 -17.51
C VAL A 128 -12.37 22.97 -16.93
N CYS A 129 -11.95 24.09 -16.35
CA CYS A 129 -12.87 25.09 -15.84
C CYS A 129 -13.72 25.69 -16.96
N ASP A 130 -13.12 26.02 -18.10
CA ASP A 130 -13.84 26.55 -19.26
C ASP A 130 -14.88 25.55 -19.79
N ALA A 131 -14.51 24.27 -19.89
CA ALA A 131 -15.44 23.22 -20.33
C ALA A 131 -16.60 23.01 -19.33
N ILE A 132 -16.34 23.15 -18.02
CA ILE A 132 -17.38 23.10 -16.98
C ILE A 132 -18.34 24.30 -17.09
N LEU A 133 -17.82 25.50 -17.33
CA LEU A 133 -18.65 26.69 -17.54
C LEU A 133 -19.53 26.53 -18.78
N GLU A 134 -18.95 26.08 -19.89
CA GLU A 134 -19.67 25.76 -21.13
C GLU A 134 -20.80 24.75 -20.89
N TYR A 135 -20.55 23.71 -20.08
CA TYR A 135 -21.58 22.75 -19.69
C TYR A 135 -22.71 23.40 -18.86
N TYR A 136 -22.39 24.33 -17.96
CA TYR A 136 -23.42 25.04 -17.20
C TYR A 136 -24.26 26.00 -18.04
N GLU A 137 -23.68 26.57 -19.09
CA GLU A 137 -24.37 27.49 -20.00
C GLU A 137 -25.23 26.74 -21.03
N THR A 138 -24.71 25.64 -21.58
CA THR A 138 -25.30 24.98 -22.77
C THR A 138 -25.91 23.61 -22.48
N GLY A 139 -25.58 23.00 -21.34
CA GLY A 139 -25.90 21.60 -21.03
C GLY A 139 -25.07 20.59 -21.83
N ASN A 140 -24.18 21.02 -22.73
CA ASN A 140 -23.39 20.12 -23.57
C ASN A 140 -22.16 19.59 -22.81
N GLY A 141 -22.13 18.29 -22.53
CA GLY A 141 -21.03 17.62 -21.82
C GLY A 141 -19.88 17.14 -22.72
N GLY A 142 -20.01 17.20 -24.05
CA GLY A 142 -19.13 16.48 -24.96
C GLY A 142 -17.65 16.89 -24.88
N ARG A 143 -17.37 18.16 -24.60
CA ARG A 143 -15.99 18.63 -24.38
C ARG A 143 -15.40 18.03 -23.10
N ILE A 144 -16.16 18.07 -21.99
CA ILE A 144 -15.72 17.50 -20.71
C ILE A 144 -15.54 15.98 -20.82
N GLU A 145 -16.43 15.28 -21.50
CA GLU A 145 -16.32 13.83 -21.72
C GLU A 145 -15.01 13.47 -22.43
N ARG A 146 -14.65 14.18 -23.51
CA ARG A 146 -13.37 13.96 -24.19
C ARG A 146 -12.18 14.19 -23.26
N MET A 147 -12.21 15.24 -22.44
CA MET A 147 -11.15 15.50 -21.47
C MET A 147 -11.08 14.42 -20.38
N ILE A 148 -12.21 13.92 -19.90
CA ILE A 148 -12.27 12.78 -18.96
C ILE A 148 -11.64 11.53 -19.59
N HIS A 149 -11.97 11.23 -20.85
CA HIS A 149 -11.38 10.11 -21.57
C HIS A 149 -9.86 10.25 -21.73
N SER A 150 -9.35 11.47 -21.95
CA SER A 150 -7.91 11.71 -22.08
C SER A 150 -7.10 11.32 -20.83
N ILE A 151 -7.70 11.37 -19.64
CA ILE A 151 -7.04 11.01 -18.37
C ILE A 151 -7.38 9.60 -17.88
N LYS A 152 -8.17 8.82 -18.63
CA LYS A 152 -8.70 7.52 -18.20
C LYS A 152 -7.60 6.55 -17.79
N GLU A 153 -6.60 6.36 -18.65
CA GLU A 153 -5.52 5.40 -18.38
C GLU A 153 -4.61 5.87 -17.24
N GLU A 154 -4.41 7.18 -17.08
CA GLU A 154 -3.70 7.75 -15.92
C GLU A 154 -4.44 7.44 -14.61
N VAL A 155 -5.77 7.61 -14.59
CA VAL A 155 -6.61 7.30 -13.43
C VAL A 155 -6.60 5.80 -13.13
N LYS A 156 -6.67 4.93 -14.15
CA LYS A 156 -6.57 3.47 -13.99
C LYS A 156 -5.19 3.05 -13.48
N TRP A 157 -4.12 3.70 -13.94
CA TRP A 157 -2.76 3.50 -13.45
C TRP A 157 -2.64 3.88 -11.96
N TYR A 158 -3.26 4.99 -11.54
CA TYR A 158 -3.38 5.35 -10.13
C TYR A 158 -4.11 4.28 -9.30
N MET A 159 -5.23 3.74 -9.81
CA MET A 159 -5.97 2.66 -9.13
C MET A 159 -5.13 1.39 -8.97
N TYR A 160 -4.36 1.01 -10.01
CA TYR A 160 -3.46 -0.14 -9.96
C TYR A 160 -2.34 0.08 -8.92
N ASN A 161 -1.59 1.16 -9.04
CA ASN A 161 -0.38 1.37 -8.23
C ASN A 161 -0.67 1.81 -6.80
N THR A 162 -1.64 2.70 -6.61
CA THR A 162 -1.93 3.29 -5.31
C THR A 162 -3.01 2.53 -4.57
N LEU A 163 -4.11 2.21 -5.25
CA LEU A 163 -5.24 1.53 -4.62
C LEU A 163 -5.12 -0.01 -4.65
N ARG A 164 -4.18 -0.58 -5.40
CA ARG A 164 -3.95 -2.03 -5.55
C ARG A 164 -5.16 -2.76 -6.16
N VAL A 165 -5.82 -2.12 -7.12
CA VAL A 165 -6.92 -2.72 -7.88
C VAL A 165 -6.33 -3.41 -9.10
N TYR A 166 -6.00 -4.70 -8.97
CA TYR A 166 -5.31 -5.46 -10.03
C TYR A 166 -6.25 -6.00 -11.11
N ASN A 167 -7.53 -6.25 -10.77
CA ASN A 167 -8.53 -6.66 -11.75
C ASN A 167 -8.83 -5.48 -12.71
N PRO A 168 -8.65 -5.65 -14.04
CA PRO A 168 -8.92 -4.61 -15.04
C PRO A 168 -10.40 -4.21 -15.14
N GLU A 169 -11.33 -5.17 -15.07
CA GLU A 169 -12.77 -4.91 -15.12
C GLU A 169 -13.22 -4.07 -13.93
N MET A 170 -12.70 -4.39 -12.73
CA MET A 170 -12.95 -3.58 -11.54
C MET A 170 -12.41 -2.15 -11.68
N ARG A 171 -11.27 -1.95 -12.34
CA ARG A 171 -10.76 -0.59 -12.61
C ARG A 171 -11.67 0.16 -13.56
N GLU A 172 -12.21 -0.52 -14.56
CA GLU A 172 -13.15 0.04 -15.52
C GLU A 172 -14.47 0.45 -14.83
N GLU A 173 -15.03 -0.44 -14.00
CA GLU A 173 -16.23 -0.19 -13.21
C GLU A 173 -16.06 1.04 -12.29
N VAL A 174 -14.96 1.11 -11.54
CA VAL A 174 -14.68 2.23 -10.63
C VAL A 174 -14.47 3.53 -11.40
N PHE A 175 -13.87 3.47 -12.60
CA PHE A 175 -13.74 4.63 -13.46
C PHE A 175 -15.12 5.12 -13.93
N SER A 176 -15.96 4.24 -14.47
CA SER A 176 -17.32 4.58 -14.90
C SER A 176 -18.15 5.19 -13.77
N GLN A 177 -18.15 4.59 -12.57
CA GLN A 177 -18.82 5.16 -11.40
C GLN A 177 -18.25 6.54 -11.00
N SER A 178 -16.95 6.77 -11.22
CA SER A 178 -16.33 8.08 -10.97
C SER A 178 -16.80 9.14 -11.98
N VAL A 179 -17.06 8.75 -13.24
CA VAL A 179 -17.64 9.61 -14.29
C VAL A 179 -19.08 9.96 -13.95
N GLU A 180 -19.90 8.99 -13.58
CA GLU A 180 -21.27 9.23 -13.12
C GLU A 180 -21.31 10.20 -11.92
N GLN A 181 -20.44 9.95 -10.93
CA GLN A 181 -20.32 10.83 -9.78
C GLN A 181 -19.86 12.25 -10.16
N PHE A 182 -19.04 12.39 -11.20
CA PHE A 182 -18.61 13.68 -11.73
C PHE A 182 -19.79 14.46 -12.32
N PHE A 183 -20.52 13.88 -13.27
CA PHE A 183 -21.67 14.57 -13.88
C PHE A 183 -22.79 14.85 -12.90
N LYS A 184 -23.06 13.91 -11.97
CA LYS A 184 -23.99 14.15 -10.87
C LYS A 184 -23.56 15.35 -10.01
N THR A 185 -22.27 15.47 -9.71
CA THR A 185 -21.74 16.61 -8.95
C THR A 185 -21.92 17.93 -9.70
N LEU A 186 -21.71 17.94 -11.03
CA LEU A 186 -21.94 19.12 -11.85
C LEU A 186 -23.43 19.49 -11.85
N GLN A 187 -24.31 18.54 -12.17
CA GLN A 187 -25.76 18.75 -12.26
C GLN A 187 -26.35 19.27 -10.95
N GLU A 188 -25.97 18.68 -9.82
CA GLU A 188 -26.46 19.08 -8.50
C GLU A 188 -25.75 20.32 -7.94
N ARG A 189 -24.72 20.84 -8.63
CA ARG A 189 -23.88 21.98 -8.20
C ARG A 189 -23.34 21.85 -6.77
N LYS A 190 -23.11 20.61 -6.31
CA LYS A 190 -22.76 20.31 -4.91
C LYS A 190 -21.40 20.84 -4.46
N ARG A 191 -20.47 21.01 -5.40
CA ARG A 191 -19.12 21.53 -5.12
C ARG A 191 -18.45 22.02 -6.40
N THR A 192 -17.55 22.99 -6.23
CA THR A 192 -16.63 23.43 -7.28
C THR A 192 -15.64 22.33 -7.64
N ILE A 193 -15.42 22.11 -8.93
CA ILE A 193 -14.41 21.20 -9.46
C ILE A 193 -13.34 22.02 -10.18
N TYR A 194 -12.14 22.05 -9.61
CA TYR A 194 -10.99 22.84 -10.10
C TYR A 194 -10.01 22.00 -10.96
N GLY A 195 -10.36 20.75 -11.27
CA GLY A 195 -9.52 19.87 -12.08
C GLY A 195 -9.98 18.42 -12.06
N LEU A 196 -9.77 17.71 -13.18
CA LEU A 196 -10.22 16.33 -13.34
C LEU A 196 -9.38 15.36 -12.49
N ARG A 197 -8.04 15.39 -12.56
CA ARG A 197 -7.17 14.44 -11.85
C ARG A 197 -7.46 14.37 -10.34
N PRO A 198 -7.47 15.50 -9.59
CA PRO A 198 -7.75 15.46 -8.16
C PRO A 198 -9.15 14.94 -7.84
N PHE A 199 -10.13 15.26 -8.68
CA PHE A 199 -11.50 14.75 -8.54
C PHE A 199 -11.53 13.23 -8.69
N PHE A 200 -11.03 12.71 -9.81
CA PHE A 200 -11.09 11.29 -10.14
C PHE A 200 -10.27 10.43 -9.17
N TYR A 201 -9.10 10.89 -8.72
CA TYR A 201 -8.33 10.16 -7.72
C TYR A 201 -9.06 10.07 -6.36
N LYS A 202 -9.76 11.14 -5.96
CA LYS A 202 -10.56 11.16 -4.73
C LYS A 202 -11.81 10.27 -4.88
N SER A 203 -12.52 10.36 -6.01
CA SER A 203 -13.71 9.56 -6.31
C SER A 203 -13.38 8.06 -6.36
N ALA A 204 -12.33 7.67 -7.09
CA ALA A 204 -11.88 6.28 -7.15
C ALA A 204 -11.51 5.73 -5.76
N ARG A 205 -10.80 6.52 -4.95
CA ARG A 205 -10.47 6.12 -3.57
C ARG A 205 -11.72 5.96 -2.71
N TYR A 206 -12.68 6.87 -2.82
CA TYR A 206 -13.93 6.82 -2.08
C TYR A 206 -14.75 5.57 -2.45
N ILE A 207 -14.97 5.34 -3.74
CA ILE A 207 -15.70 4.18 -4.28
C ILE A 207 -15.04 2.88 -3.81
N MET A 208 -13.73 2.73 -4.00
CA MET A 208 -12.99 1.54 -3.57
C MET A 208 -13.05 1.31 -2.06
N THR A 209 -13.03 2.38 -1.27
CA THR A 209 -13.16 2.28 0.19
C THR A 209 -14.53 1.74 0.57
N ASN A 210 -15.59 2.22 -0.09
CA ASN A 210 -16.95 1.76 0.16
C ASN A 210 -17.18 0.31 -0.30
N MET A 211 -16.68 -0.07 -1.48
CA MET A 211 -16.76 -1.46 -1.95
C MET A 211 -16.07 -2.42 -0.98
N ARG A 212 -14.87 -2.05 -0.48
CA ARG A 212 -14.17 -2.85 0.54
C ARG A 212 -14.93 -2.96 1.85
N LYS A 213 -15.57 -1.87 2.30
CA LYS A 213 -16.41 -1.89 3.50
C LYS A 213 -17.62 -2.81 3.32
N ARG A 214 -18.31 -2.74 2.18
CA ARG A 214 -19.46 -3.62 1.85
C ARG A 214 -19.03 -5.09 1.83
N LYS A 215 -17.97 -5.43 1.10
CA LYS A 215 -17.43 -6.80 1.05
C LYS A 215 -17.04 -7.36 2.42
N ARG A 216 -16.45 -6.54 3.29
CA ARG A 216 -16.13 -6.95 4.68
C ARG A 216 -17.38 -7.24 5.50
N LYS A 217 -18.43 -6.42 5.36
CA LYS A 217 -19.71 -6.67 6.02
C LYS A 217 -20.37 -7.95 5.52
N GLU A 218 -20.37 -8.19 4.21
CA GLU A 218 -20.91 -9.42 3.63
C GLU A 218 -20.18 -10.67 4.13
N ILE A 219 -18.85 -10.61 4.26
CA ILE A 219 -18.06 -11.71 4.83
C ILE A 219 -18.43 -11.92 6.31
N SER A 220 -18.48 -10.85 7.12
CA SER A 220 -18.90 -10.94 8.53
C SER A 220 -20.27 -11.60 8.70
N ILE A 221 -21.24 -11.20 7.89
CA ILE A 221 -22.59 -11.77 7.92
C ILE A 221 -22.57 -13.25 7.53
N LYS A 222 -21.78 -13.63 6.52
CA LYS A 222 -21.63 -15.04 6.12
C LYS A 222 -20.95 -15.87 7.20
N ASP A 223 -19.92 -15.34 7.85
CA ASP A 223 -19.20 -16.02 8.93
C ASP A 223 -20.13 -16.21 10.14
N GLU A 224 -20.89 -15.18 10.54
CA GLU A 224 -21.93 -15.27 11.60
C GLU A 224 -23.03 -16.29 11.25
N PHE A 225 -23.47 -16.34 9.99
CA PHE A 225 -24.47 -17.29 9.54
C PHE A 225 -23.93 -18.73 9.55
N LEU A 226 -22.68 -18.95 9.12
CA LEU A 226 -22.05 -20.26 9.16
C LEU A 226 -21.84 -20.75 10.61
N GLU A 227 -21.41 -19.88 11.52
CA GLU A 227 -21.29 -20.21 12.95
C GLU A 227 -22.64 -20.58 13.57
N TYR A 228 -23.72 -19.90 13.21
CA TYR A 228 -25.08 -20.22 13.65
C TYR A 228 -25.52 -21.61 13.16
N TRP A 229 -25.29 -21.95 11.89
CA TRP A 229 -25.68 -23.25 11.35
C TRP A 229 -24.81 -24.40 11.85
N ASP A 230 -23.50 -24.20 12.03
CA ASP A 230 -22.62 -25.20 12.62
C ASP A 230 -23.00 -25.50 14.08
N PHE A 231 -23.43 -24.48 14.84
CA PHE A 231 -23.96 -24.66 16.20
C PHE A 231 -25.25 -25.48 16.21
N HIS A 232 -26.17 -25.25 15.26
CA HIS A 232 -27.46 -25.94 15.22
C HIS A 232 -27.43 -27.31 14.51
N ALA A 233 -26.43 -27.60 13.67
CA ALA A 233 -26.21 -28.92 13.08
C ALA A 233 -25.48 -29.90 14.03
N SER A 234 -25.01 -29.41 15.18
CA SER A 234 -24.30 -30.18 16.21
C SER A 234 -25.22 -30.69 17.35
N PHE A 235 -26.54 -30.51 17.22
CA PHE A 235 -27.58 -31.04 18.11
C PHE A 235 -28.54 -31.93 17.31
#